data_AF-A0A959RSD6-F1
#
_entry.id   AF-A0A959RSD6-F1
#
_cell.length_a   1.000
_cell.length_b   1.000
_cell.length_c   1.000
_cell.angle_alpha   90.00
_cell.angle_beta   90.00
_cell.angle_gamma   90.00
#
_symmetry.space_group_name_H-M   'P 1'
#
loop_
_entity.id
_entity.type
_entity.pdbx_description
1 polymer ?
#
loop_
_entity_poly.entity_id
_entity_poly.type
_entity_poly.pdbx_seq_one_letter_code
_entity_poly.pdbx_strand_id
1 'polypeptide(L)' 'MKSYDIIVVGGGHAGIEAAIAPAKMGLSVALVTMEKNAIGRMSCNPAIGGSAKGHLVHEIDALGGVMGVIADRTGIQ' A
#
# COMPACT_ATOMS: atom_id res chain seq x y z
N MET A 1 12.01 11.06 -23.34
CA MET A 1 10.91 10.43 -22.54
C MET A 1 11.51 9.87 -21.28
N LYS A 2 10.85 10.01 -20.13
CA LYS A 2 11.21 9.22 -18.94
C LYS A 2 10.59 7.84 -19.08
N SER A 3 11.41 6.80 -18.91
CA SER A 3 10.96 5.41 -18.84
C SER A 3 10.87 5.00 -17.37
N TYR A 4 9.91 4.14 -17.05
CA TYR A 4 9.79 3.49 -15.76
C TYR A 4 9.77 1.98 -15.99
N ASP A 5 10.33 1.22 -15.06
CA ASP A 5 10.29 -0.24 -15.09
C ASP A 5 8.85 -0.73 -14.86
N ILE A 6 8.12 -0.06 -13.95
CA ILE A 6 6.75 -0.39 -13.58
C ILE A 6 5.88 0.87 -13.50
N ILE A 7 4.66 0.76 -14.02
CA ILE A 7 3.61 1.77 -13.86
C ILE A 7 2.45 1.12 -13.11
N VAL A 8 2.11 1.68 -11.95
CA VAL A 8 0.95 1.26 -11.14
C VAL A 8 -0.16 2.28 -11.34
N VAL A 9 -1.34 1.81 -11.73
CA VAL A 9 -2.51 2.65 -11.96
C VAL A 9 -3.49 2.47 -10.79
N GLY A 10 -3.67 3.51 -10.00
CA GLY A 10 -4.55 3.60 -8.84
C GLY A 10 -3.80 3.65 -7.51
N GLY A 11 -4.02 4.71 -6.73
CA GLY A 11 -3.41 4.92 -5.41
C GLY A 11 -4.16 4.27 -4.23
N GLY A 12 -4.89 3.18 -4.46
CA GLY A 12 -5.60 2.45 -3.40
C GLY A 12 -4.68 1.52 -2.59
N HIS A 13 -5.24 0.79 -1.62
CA HIS A 13 -4.49 -0.13 -0.75
C HIS A 13 -3.60 -1.11 -1.54
N ALA A 14 -4.17 -1.76 -2.56
CA ALA A 14 -3.41 -2.68 -3.42
C ALA A 14 -2.34 -1.96 -4.27
N GLY A 15 -2.64 -0.75 -4.76
CA GLY A 15 -1.71 0.03 -5.57
C GLY A 15 -0.50 0.53 -4.77
N ILE A 16 -0.69 0.85 -3.49
CA ILE A 16 0.40 1.22 -2.59
C ILE A 16 1.36 0.03 -2.41
N GLU A 17 0.84 -1.15 -2.09
CA GLU A 17 1.69 -2.35 -1.95
C GLU A 17 2.38 -2.72 -3.27
N ALA A 18 1.64 -2.68 -4.39
CA ALA A 18 2.16 -2.97 -5.73
C ALA A 18 3.22 -1.95 -6.19
N ALA A 19 3.16 -0.70 -5.73
CA ALA A 19 4.17 0.30 -6.04
C ALA A 19 5.42 0.16 -5.16
N ILE A 20 5.24 -0.19 -3.89
CA ILE A 20 6.34 -0.26 -2.93
C ILE A 20 7.18 -1.51 -3.10
N ALA A 21 6.56 -2.67 -3.39
CA ALA A 21 7.30 -3.92 -3.59
C ALA A 21 8.45 -3.78 -4.61
N PRO A 22 8.22 -3.36 -5.86
CA PRO A 22 9.32 -3.16 -6.82
C PRO A 22 10.21 -1.96 -6.52
N ALA A 23 9.68 -0.89 -5.90
CA ALA A 23 10.51 0.24 -5.48
C ALA A 23 11.56 -0.19 -4.44
N LYS A 24 11.20 -1.09 -3.50
CA LYS A 24 12.14 -1.71 -2.55
C LYS A 24 13.17 -2.62 -3.23
N MET A 25 12.86 -3.15 -4.41
CA MET A 25 13.79 -3.93 -5.24
C MET A 25 14.72 -3.05 -6.10
N GLY A 26 14.64 -1.71 -5.97
CA GLY A 26 15.48 -0.77 -6.71
C GLY A 26 14.98 -0.42 -8.11
N LEU A 27 13.75 -0.82 -8.46
CA LEU A 27 13.13 -0.51 -9.75
C LEU A 27 12.50 0.90 -9.73
N SER A 28 12.48 1.54 -10.90
CA SER A 28 11.79 2.81 -11.11
C SER A 28 10.28 2.58 -11.27
N VAL A 29 9.49 3.21 -10.40
CA VAL A 29 8.03 3.01 -10.35
C VAL A 29 7.29 4.33 -10.50
N ALA A 30 6.31 4.38 -11.40
CA ALA A 30 5.36 5.47 -11.50
C ALA A 30 3.99 5.05 -10.93
N LEU A 31 3.53 5.73 -9.88
CA LEU A 31 2.15 5.60 -9.39
C LEU A 31 1.28 6.69 -10.01
N VAL A 32 0.32 6.28 -10.83
CA VAL A 32 -0.67 7.18 -11.44
C VAL A 32 -1.97 7.06 -10.67
N THR A 33 -2.52 8.18 -10.20
CA THR A 33 -3.80 8.21 -9.49
C THR A 33 -4.62 9.41 -9.95
N MET A 34 -5.95 9.28 -9.89
CA MET A 34 -6.87 10.36 -10.27
C MET A 34 -6.86 11.52 -9.26
N GLU A 35 -6.68 11.22 -7.98
CA GLU A 35 -6.64 12.20 -6.89
C GLU A 35 -5.51 11.85 -5.92
N LYS A 36 -4.57 12.77 -5.74
CA LYS A 36 -3.40 12.57 -4.89
C LYS A 36 -3.75 12.55 -3.41
N ASN A 37 -4.74 13.33 -2.99
CA ASN A 37 -5.19 13.40 -1.59
C ASN A 37 -6.06 12.19 -1.18
N ALA A 38 -6.42 11.32 -2.13
CA ALA A 38 -7.19 10.10 -1.88
C ALA A 38 -6.32 8.84 -1.78
N ILE A 39 -5.00 8.96 -1.89
CA ILE A 39 -4.08 7.83 -1.75
C ILE A 39 -4.25 7.20 -0.38
N GLY A 40 -4.50 5.88 -0.34
CA GLY A 40 -4.67 5.13 0.91
C GLY A 40 -5.96 5.44 1.67
N ARG A 41 -6.97 6.07 1.04
CA ARG A 41 -8.26 6.34 1.69
C ARG A 41 -8.95 5.04 2.14
N MET A 42 -9.27 4.96 3.43
CA MET A 42 -10.13 3.92 4.00
C MET A 42 -11.60 4.22 3.67
N SER A 43 -12.13 3.59 2.62
CA SER A 43 -13.46 3.91 2.09
C SER A 43 -14.64 3.34 2.88
N CYS A 44 -14.40 2.36 3.74
CA CYS A 44 -15.47 1.66 4.46
C CYS A 44 -15.49 2.07 5.93
N ASN A 45 -14.47 1.67 6.69
CA ASN A 45 -14.35 1.90 8.11
C ASN A 45 -12.88 2.16 8.48
N PRO A 46 -12.60 2.89 9.58
CA PRO A 46 -11.24 3.26 9.97
C PRO A 46 -10.55 2.14 10.76
N ALA A 47 -10.48 0.93 10.19
CA ALA A 47 -9.86 -0.21 10.86
C ALA A 47 -9.06 -1.09 9.89
N ILE A 48 -7.90 -1.55 10.34
CA ILE A 48 -7.05 -2.55 9.67
C ILE A 48 -7.01 -3.80 10.55
N GLY A 49 -7.17 -4.98 9.95
CA GLY A 49 -7.15 -6.26 10.67
C GLY A 49 -8.54 -6.77 11.11
N GLY A 50 -8.56 -7.53 12.20
CA GLY A 50 -9.68 -8.38 12.64
C GLY A 50 -9.37 -9.88 12.48
N SER A 51 -10.26 -10.78 12.90
CA SER A 51 -9.95 -12.21 13.06
C SER A 51 -9.37 -12.90 11.82
N ALA A 52 -9.82 -12.53 10.62
CA ALA A 52 -9.28 -13.06 9.36
C ALA A 52 -8.31 -12.09 8.68
N LYS A 53 -8.63 -10.79 8.65
CA LYS A 53 -7.83 -9.78 7.96
C LYS A 53 -6.49 -9.52 8.66
N GLY A 54 -6.38 -9.77 9.96
CA GLY A 54 -5.13 -9.65 10.72
C GLY A 54 -4.06 -10.60 10.19
N HIS A 55 -4.41 -11.84 9.86
CA HIS A 55 -3.45 -12.76 9.23
C HIS A 55 -2.93 -12.21 7.90
N LEU A 56 -3.81 -11.69 7.04
CA LEU A 56 -3.38 -11.07 5.78
C LEU A 56 -2.45 -9.86 6.00
N VAL A 57 -2.72 -9.03 7.00
CA VAL A 57 -1.86 -7.88 7.33
C VAL A 57 -0.48 -8.36 7.79
N HIS A 58 -0.42 -9.39 8.63
CA HIS A 58 0.85 -9.97 9.07
C HIS A 58 1.62 -10.68 7.95
N GLU A 59 0.92 -11.35 7.04
CA GLU A 59 1.52 -11.94 5.83
C GLU A 59 2.10 -10.86 4.91
N ILE A 60 1.37 -9.75 4.70
CA ILE A 60 1.86 -8.59 3.94
C ILE A 60 3.11 -8.02 4.60
N ASP A 61 3.11 -7.85 5.93
CA ASP A 61 4.27 -7.33 6.67
C ASP A 61 5.49 -8.26 6.57
N ALA A 62 5.29 -9.58 6.71
CA ALA A 62 6.33 -10.58 6.55
C ALA A 62 6.94 -10.60 5.14
N LEU A 63 6.16 -10.26 4.10
CA LEU A 63 6.64 -10.10 2.72
C LEU A 63 7.30 -8.73 2.47
N GLY A 64 7.39 -7.87 3.49
CA GLY A 64 7.97 -6.54 3.36
C GLY A 64 7.01 -5.52 2.74
N GLY A 65 5.70 -5.72 2.83
CA GLY A 65 4.69 -4.71 2.53
C GLY A 65 4.71 -3.55 3.53
N VAL A 66 3.68 -2.70 3.48
CA VAL A 66 3.60 -1.52 4.38
C VAL A 66 2.31 -1.39 5.15
N MET A 67 1.28 -2.18 4.85
CA MET A 67 -0.01 -2.11 5.52
C MET A 67 0.11 -2.25 7.04
N GLY A 68 0.89 -3.23 7.52
CA GLY A 68 1.16 -3.42 8.95
C GLY A 68 1.86 -2.21 9.57
N VAL A 69 2.99 -1.80 8.99
CA VAL A 69 3.77 -0.63 9.43
C VAL A 69 2.93 0.67 9.48
N ILE A 70 2.05 0.89 8.51
CA ILE A 70 1.16 2.06 8.48
C ILE A 70 0.09 1.95 9.55
N ALA A 71 -0.51 0.78 9.73
CA ALA A 71 -1.51 0.54 10.76
C ALA A 71 -0.92 0.81 12.16
N ASP A 72 0.27 0.28 12.46
CA ASP A 72 0.94 0.48 13.76
C ASP A 72 1.24 1.96 14.03
N ARG A 73 1.57 2.74 12.99
CA ARG A 73 1.90 4.18 13.13
C ARG A 73 0.68 5.08 13.25
N THR A 74 -0.49 4.62 12.82
CA THR A 74 -1.70 5.45 12.71
C THR A 74 -2.86 4.94 13.56
N GLY A 75 -2.69 3.77 14.18
CA GLY A 75 -3.65 3.17 15.09
C GLY A 75 -3.92 4.05 16.31
N ILE A 76 -5.18 4.07 16.73
CA ILE A 76 -5.65 4.86 17.88
C ILE A 76 -6.20 3.99 19.01
N GLN A 77 -6.17 2.67 18.85
CA GLN A 77 -6.61 1.66 19.81
C GLN A 77 -5.77 0.41 19.66
#